data_AF-A0A089LR96-F1
#
_entry.id   AF-A0A089LR96-F1
#
_cell.length_a   1.000
_cell.length_b   1.000
_cell.length_c   1.000
_cell.angle_alpha   90.00
_cell.angle_beta   90.00
_cell.angle_gamma   90.00
#
_symmetry.space_group_name_H-M   'P 1'
#
loop_
_entity.id
_entity.type
_entity.pdbx_description
1 polymer ?
#
loop_
_entity_poly.entity_id
_entity_poly.type
_entity_poly.pdbx_seq_one_letter_code
_entity_poly.pdbx_strand_id
1 'polypeptide(L)'
;MNGFFKLTGIIALIVVFLYLVKKFWDKRYFDKLTEGGIYEDRIVYQAAEQFAKGVPAERIMELLLTSYEFNEAMAQDTLRMALPHRKDGDGGYQGFIQAANQVLGDEVYF
;
A
#
# COMPACT_ATOMS: atom_id res chain seq x y z
N MET A 1 -31.16 -16.67 43.98
CA MET A 1 -30.60 -17.42 42.83
C MET A 1 -30.92 -16.76 41.47
N ASN A 2 -32.12 -16.22 41.24
CA ASN A 2 -32.48 -15.56 39.96
C ASN A 2 -31.62 -14.34 39.57
N GLY A 3 -31.15 -13.54 40.53
CA GLY A 3 -30.32 -12.36 40.26
C GLY A 3 -28.93 -12.70 39.71
N PHE A 4 -28.36 -13.83 40.15
CA PHE A 4 -27.03 -14.26 39.74
C PHE A 4 -27.04 -14.69 38.27
N PHE A 5 -27.96 -15.57 37.87
CA PHE A 5 -28.15 -15.99 36.47
C PHE A 5 -28.46 -14.83 35.52
N LYS A 6 -29.22 -13.84 35.98
CA LYS A 6 -29.53 -12.65 35.19
C LYS A 6 -28.28 -11.80 34.93
N LEU A 7 -27.41 -11.66 35.93
CA LEU A 7 -26.14 -10.94 35.79
C LEU A 7 -25.15 -11.70 34.90
N THR A 8 -25.06 -13.03 35.04
CA THR A 8 -24.19 -13.87 34.21
C THR A 8 -24.63 -13.85 32.74
N GLY A 9 -25.93 -13.90 32.48
CA GLY A 9 -26.48 -13.82 31.12
C GLY A 9 -26.18 -12.47 30.44
N ILE A 10 -26.24 -11.36 31.18
CA ILE A 10 -25.89 -10.04 30.66
C ILE A 10 -24.40 -9.96 30.33
N ILE A 11 -23.54 -10.46 31.21
CA ILE A 11 -22.08 -10.47 30.98
C ILE A 11 -21.74 -11.32 29.76
N ALA A 12 -22.37 -12.50 29.61
CA ALA A 12 -22.17 -13.36 28.45
C ALA A 12 -22.57 -12.67 27.14
N LEU A 13 -23.72 -11.96 27.12
CA LEU A 13 -24.16 -11.19 25.96
C LEU A 13 -23.18 -10.07 25.59
N ILE A 14 -22.64 -9.35 26.58
CA ILE A 14 -21.65 -8.30 26.35
C ILE A 14 -20.37 -8.89 25.75
N VAL A 15 -19.88 -10.01 26.27
CA VAL A 15 -18.66 -10.67 25.78
C VAL A 15 -18.85 -11.14 24.34
N VAL A 16 -19.99 -11.76 24.01
CA VAL A 16 -20.31 -12.18 22.64
C VAL A 16 -20.40 -10.97 21.71
N PHE A 17 -21.04 -9.88 22.14
CA PHE A 17 -21.13 -8.66 21.35
C PHE A 17 -19.75 -8.04 21.07
N LEU A 18 -18.90 -7.92 22.10
CA LEU A 18 -17.53 -7.42 21.95
C LEU A 18 -16.69 -8.33 21.04
N TYR A 19 -16.84 -9.64 21.15
CA TYR A 19 -16.17 -10.60 20.27
C TYR A 19 -16.62 -10.43 18.81
N LEU A 20 -17.92 -10.25 18.55
CA LEU A 20 -18.44 -10.02 17.21
C LEU A 20 -17.95 -8.69 16.62
N VAL A 21 -17.97 -7.61 17.41
CA VAL A 21 -17.42 -6.31 16.99
C VAL A 21 -15.94 -6.45 16.66
N LYS A 22 -15.14 -7.04 17.55
CA LYS A 22 -13.72 -7.29 17.31
C LYS A 22 -13.52 -8.12 16.04
N LYS A 23 -14.24 -9.23 15.89
CA LYS A 23 -14.14 -10.12 14.72
C LYS A 23 -14.51 -9.41 13.42
N PHE A 24 -15.47 -8.49 13.44
CA PHE A 24 -15.85 -7.71 12.27
C PHE A 24 -14.78 -6.67 11.90
N TRP A 25 -14.18 -6.03 12.91
CA TRP A 25 -13.05 -5.11 12.72
C TRP A 25 -11.80 -5.84 12.24
N ASP A 26 -11.43 -6.95 12.89
CA ASP A 26 -10.31 -7.81 12.49
C ASP A 26 -10.55 -8.29 11.06
N LYS A 27 -11.75 -8.77 10.72
CA LYS A 27 -12.07 -9.16 9.35
C LYS A 27 -11.95 -7.99 8.38
N ARG A 28 -12.50 -6.80 8.66
CA ARG A 28 -12.34 -5.60 7.80
C ARG A 28 -10.88 -5.15 7.69
N TYR A 29 -10.10 -5.33 8.73
CA TYR A 29 -8.67 -5.02 8.77
C TYR A 29 -7.86 -6.02 7.95
N PHE A 30 -8.14 -7.31 8.09
CA PHE A 30 -7.53 -8.38 7.31
C PHE A 30 -7.98 -8.35 5.84
N ASP A 31 -9.26 -8.11 5.54
CA ASP A 31 -9.77 -7.94 4.18
C ASP A 31 -9.08 -6.74 3.49
N LYS A 32 -8.84 -5.63 4.22
CA LYS A 32 -7.99 -4.52 3.73
C LYS A 32 -6.52 -4.91 3.51
N LEU A 33 -5.98 -5.82 4.30
CA LEU A 33 -4.63 -6.37 4.14
C LEU A 33 -4.55 -7.46 3.06
N THR A 34 -5.68 -8.04 2.64
CA THR A 34 -5.70 -9.10 1.60
C THR A 34 -6.14 -8.57 0.23
N GLU A 35 -6.87 -7.45 0.14
CA GLU A 35 -7.10 -6.73 -1.12
C GLU A 35 -5.92 -5.84 -1.55
N GLY A 36 -4.92 -5.63 -0.69
CA GLY A 36 -3.68 -4.93 -1.02
C GLY A 36 -2.50 -5.67 -0.42
N GLY A 37 -1.67 -6.26 -1.28
CA GLY A 37 -0.42 -6.90 -0.92
C GLY A 37 0.33 -6.09 0.14
N ILE A 38 0.61 -6.77 1.25
CA ILE A 38 1.24 -6.19 2.42
C ILE A 38 2.66 -5.79 2.02
N TYR A 39 2.92 -4.48 1.93
CA TYR A 39 4.19 -3.75 1.69
C TYR A 39 4.34 -2.93 0.40
N GLU A 40 3.36 -2.89 -0.50
CA GLU A 40 3.47 -1.97 -1.65
C GLU A 40 2.92 -0.58 -1.28
N ASP A 41 3.81 0.41 -1.22
CA ASP A 41 3.39 1.80 -1.13
C ASP A 41 2.67 2.18 -2.43
N ARG A 42 1.36 2.49 -2.32
CA ARG A 42 0.53 2.92 -3.45
C ARG A 42 1.09 4.16 -4.16
N ILE A 43 1.94 4.93 -3.48
CA ILE A 43 2.66 6.06 -4.08
C ILE A 43 3.53 5.63 -5.26
N VAL A 44 4.15 4.45 -5.22
CA VAL A 44 4.99 3.95 -6.32
C VAL A 44 4.15 3.62 -7.54
N TYR A 45 3.01 2.95 -7.36
CA TYR A 45 2.07 2.70 -8.46
C TYR A 45 1.48 3.99 -9.04
N GLN A 46 1.15 4.96 -8.18
CA GLN A 46 0.67 6.25 -8.61
C GLN A 46 1.75 7.03 -9.39
N ALA A 47 3.01 6.94 -8.96
CA ALA A 47 4.15 7.53 -9.65
C ALA A 47 4.38 6.87 -11.02
N ALA A 48 4.29 5.53 -11.10
CA ALA A 48 4.39 4.79 -12.35
C ALA A 48 3.28 5.16 -13.33
N GLU A 49 2.04 5.31 -12.85
CA GLU A 49 0.90 5.73 -13.68
C GLU A 49 1.08 7.17 -14.20
N GLN A 50 1.55 8.09 -13.35
CA GLN A 50 1.85 9.46 -13.77
C GLN A 50 3.03 9.52 -14.74
N PHE A 51 4.06 8.69 -14.53
CA PHE A 51 5.17 8.53 -15.46
C PHE A 51 4.68 8.11 -16.85
N ALA A 52 3.83 7.08 -16.91
CA ALA A 52 3.23 6.57 -18.14
C ALA A 52 2.34 7.61 -18.85
N LYS A 53 1.66 8.47 -18.09
CA LYS A 53 0.88 9.61 -18.60
C LYS A 53 1.74 10.77 -19.08
N GLY A 54 3.06 10.70 -18.96
CA GLY A 54 3.98 11.72 -19.41
C GLY A 54 4.08 12.93 -18.47
N VAL A 55 3.77 12.78 -17.18
CA VAL A 55 3.94 13.83 -16.18
C VAL A 55 5.44 14.22 -16.04
N PRO A 56 5.80 15.50 -15.80
CA PRO A 56 7.19 15.91 -15.63
C PRO A 56 7.92 15.16 -14.51
N ALA A 57 9.21 14.89 -14.69
CA ALA A 57 10.00 14.10 -13.74
C ALA A 57 10.07 14.75 -12.35
N GLU A 58 10.04 16.08 -12.28
CA GLU A 58 10.06 16.85 -11.03
C GLU A 58 8.82 16.54 -10.17
N ARG A 59 7.64 16.42 -10.80
CA ARG A 59 6.39 16.07 -10.12
C ARG A 59 6.37 14.62 -9.64
N ILE A 60 6.97 13.73 -10.43
CA ILE A 60 7.11 12.32 -10.05
C ILE A 60 8.11 12.18 -8.90
N MET A 61 9.17 12.98 -8.90
CA MET A 61 10.14 13.05 -7.81
C MET A 61 9.50 13.57 -6.52
N GLU A 62 8.75 14.67 -6.59
CA GLU A 62 7.95 15.18 -5.46
C GLU A 62 7.03 14.10 -4.89
N LEU A 63 6.37 13.32 -5.76
CA LEU A 63 5.48 12.24 -5.35
C LEU A 63 6.23 11.09 -4.67
N LEU A 64 7.33 10.60 -5.25
CA LEU A 64 8.15 9.54 -4.65
C LEU A 64 8.69 9.94 -3.28
N LEU A 65 9.09 11.20 -3.10
CA LEU A 65 9.56 11.72 -1.80
C LEU A 65 8.49 11.77 -0.70
N THR A 66 7.21 11.57 -1.04
CA THR A 66 6.15 11.38 -0.03
C THR A 66 6.07 9.95 0.50
N SER A 67 6.68 8.99 -0.20
CA SER A 67 6.81 7.60 0.25
C SER A 67 7.87 7.49 1.35
N TYR A 68 7.62 6.64 2.34
CA TYR A 68 8.60 6.33 3.38
C TYR A 68 9.77 5.48 2.86
N GLU A 69 9.63 4.87 1.69
CA GLU A 69 10.63 3.95 1.10
C GLU A 69 11.70 4.67 0.29
N PHE A 70 11.44 5.92 -0.10
CA PHE A 70 12.32 6.69 -0.98
C PHE A 70 12.99 7.84 -0.24
N ASN A 71 14.32 7.89 -0.30
CA ASN A 71 15.07 9.12 -0.12
C ASN A 71 15.34 9.79 -1.48
N GLU A 72 15.90 11.00 -1.46
CA GLU A 72 16.15 11.78 -2.68
C GLU A 72 17.05 11.06 -3.69
N ALA A 73 18.10 10.38 -3.22
CA ALA A 73 18.99 9.63 -4.11
C ALA A 73 18.27 8.45 -4.77
N MET A 74 17.48 7.69 -4.00
CA MET A 74 16.68 6.58 -4.50
C MET A 74 15.63 7.02 -5.52
N ALA A 75 14.94 8.14 -5.26
CA ALA A 75 13.96 8.70 -6.19
C ALA A 75 14.62 9.15 -7.50
N GLN A 76 15.78 9.81 -7.42
CA GLN A 76 16.56 10.22 -8.60
C GLN A 76 17.04 9.02 -9.40
N ASP A 77 17.58 7.99 -8.76
CA ASP A 77 18.06 6.79 -9.44
C ASP A 77 16.93 6.02 -10.11
N THR A 78 15.77 5.93 -9.46
CA THR A 78 14.56 5.32 -10.04
C THR A 78 14.15 6.04 -11.30
N LEU A 79 14.05 7.38 -11.25
CA LEU A 79 13.71 8.19 -12.43
C LEU A 79 14.76 8.06 -13.54
N ARG A 80 16.05 8.08 -13.19
CA ARG A 80 17.15 7.93 -14.15
C ARG A 80 17.08 6.59 -14.89
N MET A 81 16.76 5.50 -14.18
CA MET A 81 16.60 4.17 -14.76
C MET A 81 15.30 4.02 -15.56
N ALA A 82 14.22 4.68 -15.13
CA ALA A 82 12.92 4.60 -15.80
C ALA A 82 12.82 5.46 -17.07
N LEU A 83 13.51 6.62 -17.12
CA LEU A 83 13.43 7.59 -18.23
C LEU A 83 13.59 7.00 -19.64
N PRO A 84 14.53 6.07 -19.90
CA PRO A 84 14.65 5.41 -21.20
C PRO A 84 13.39 4.66 -21.66
N HIS A 85 12.58 4.15 -20.71
CA HIS A 85 11.37 3.37 -20.97
C HIS A 85 10.14 4.22 -21.27
N ARG A 86 10.23 5.55 -21.18
CA ARG A 86 9.07 6.47 -21.34
C ARG A 86 8.39 6.40 -22.72
N LYS A 87 9.02 5.76 -23.70
CA LYS A 87 8.49 5.56 -25.06
C LYS A 87 7.99 4.14 -25.30
N ASP A 88 8.02 3.28 -24.28
CA ASP A 88 7.51 1.91 -24.37
C ASP A 88 5.99 1.93 -24.59
N GLY A 89 5.44 0.80 -25.06
CA GLY A 89 4.03 0.72 -25.46
C GLY A 89 3.01 1.00 -24.35
N ASP A 90 3.44 0.92 -23.10
CA ASP A 90 2.67 1.22 -21.88
C ASP A 90 3.01 2.60 -21.28
N GLY A 91 3.77 3.44 -22.00
CA GLY A 91 4.29 4.71 -21.51
C GLY A 91 5.49 4.58 -20.56
N GLY A 92 6.04 3.37 -20.40
CA GLY A 92 7.14 3.06 -19.50
C GLY A 92 6.71 2.73 -18.08
N TYR A 93 5.45 2.35 -17.87
CA TYR A 93 4.92 1.95 -16.57
C TYR A 93 5.71 0.77 -15.98
N GLN A 94 5.86 -0.31 -16.75
CA GLN A 94 6.58 -1.51 -16.33
C GLN A 94 8.08 -1.22 -16.11
N GLY A 95 8.68 -0.41 -16.99
CA GLY A 95 10.06 0.05 -16.81
C GLY A 95 10.27 0.87 -15.53
N PHE A 96 9.27 1.66 -15.14
CA PHE A 96 9.29 2.40 -13.88
C PHE A 96 9.21 1.48 -12.66
N ILE A 97 8.30 0.51 -12.66
CA ILE A 97 8.16 -0.48 -11.58
C ILE A 97 9.45 -1.30 -11.42
N GLN A 98 10.03 -1.74 -12.54
CA GLN A 98 11.30 -2.45 -12.53
C GLN A 98 12.45 -1.62 -11.96
N ALA A 99 12.52 -0.33 -12.30
CA ALA A 99 13.50 0.60 -11.75
C ALA A 99 13.32 0.78 -10.24
N ALA A 100 12.08 0.94 -9.76
CA ALA A 100 11.78 1.07 -8.34
C ALA A 100 12.24 -0.16 -7.53
N ASN A 101 11.93 -1.37 -8.02
CA ASN A 101 12.39 -2.62 -7.40
C ASN A 101 13.91 -2.73 -7.34
N GLN A 102 14.61 -2.37 -8.44
CA GLN A 102 16.07 -2.41 -8.47
C GLN A 102 16.72 -1.49 -7.44
N VAL A 103 16.13 -0.31 -7.21
CA VAL A 103 16.64 0.67 -6.24
C VAL A 103 16.33 0.26 -4.80
N LEU A 104 15.14 -0.30 -4.55
CA LEU A 104 14.73 -0.76 -3.24
C LEU A 104 15.40 -2.08 -2.82
N GLY A 105 15.99 -2.79 -3.79
CA GLY A 105 16.80 -3.99 -3.56
C GLY A 105 16.00 -5.28 -3.45
N ASP A 106 14.68 -5.22 -3.64
CA ASP A 106 13.75 -6.35 -3.56
C ASP A 106 12.68 -6.22 -4.68
N GLU A 107 12.12 -7.35 -5.15
CA GLU A 107 10.93 -7.37 -6.02
C GLU A 107 9.69 -7.02 -5.20
N VAL A 108 9.62 -5.78 -4.73
CA VAL A 108 8.54 -5.29 -3.86
C VAL A 108 7.25 -5.06 -4.64
N TYR A 109 7.36 -4.61 -5.89
CA TYR A 109 6.25 -4.16 -6.73
C TYR A 109 6.08 -5.02 -7.98
N PHE A 110 4.84 -5.34 -8.35
CA PHE A 110 4.50 -6.14 -9.55
C PHE A 110 3.64 -5.36 -10.55
#